data_AF-A0A351T9W5-F1
#
_entry.id   AF-A0A351T9W5-F1
#
_cell.length_a   1.000
_cell.length_b   1.000
_cell.length_c   1.000
_cell.angle_alpha   90.00
_cell.angle_beta   90.00
_cell.angle_gamma   90.00
#
_symmetry.space_group_name_H-M   'P 1'
#
loop_
_entity.id
_entity.type
_entity.pdbx_description
1 polymer ?
#
loop_
_entity_poly.entity_id
_entity_poly.type
_entity_poly.pdbx_seq_one_letter_code
_entity_poly.pdbx_strand_id
1 'polypeptide(L)'
;MDPRNILITTFTEAGIISLKKRLFDFIGADSYKINVSTIHSFCNDVISDFPEKFLSFRAFKTIDDIEQIEILEQIIDSGNYEALSSPYDKYHFLRSIKDSISKLKQE
;
A
#
# COMPACT_ATOMS: atom_id res chain seq x y z
N MET A 1 30.28 -12.60 2.72
CA MET A 1 28.82 -12.45 2.92
C MET A 1 28.19 -12.52 1.54
N ASP A 2 27.14 -13.33 1.35
CA ASP A 2 26.48 -13.46 0.04
C ASP A 2 25.61 -12.23 -0.23
N PRO A 3 25.80 -11.50 -1.35
CA PRO A 3 24.98 -10.32 -1.69
C PRO A 3 23.46 -10.60 -1.73
N ARG A 4 23.06 -11.86 -1.95
CA ARG A 4 21.65 -12.30 -1.91
C ARG A 4 21.00 -12.16 -0.54
N ASN A 5 21.80 -12.03 0.51
CA ASN A 5 21.32 -11.88 1.88
C ASN A 5 21.11 -10.41 2.27
N ILE A 6 21.18 -9.48 1.31
CA ILE A 6 21.00 -8.05 1.53
C ILE A 6 19.67 -7.62 0.88
N LEU A 7 18.80 -7.04 1.71
CA LEU A 7 17.58 -6.36 1.29
C LEU A 7 17.72 -4.86 1.57
N ILE A 8 17.39 -4.03 0.58
CA ILE A 8 17.33 -2.58 0.71
C ILE A 8 15.94 -2.12 0.26
N THR A 9 15.21 -1.46 1.16
CA THR A 9 13.89 -0.92 0.87
C THR A 9 13.93 0.59 0.72
N THR A 10 13.09 1.13 -0.17
CA THR A 10 12.84 2.56 -0.31
C THR A 10 11.35 2.85 -0.48
N PHE A 11 10.98 4.13 -0.57
CA PHE A 11 9.58 4.54 -0.72
C PHE A 11 9.16 4.77 -2.18
N THR A 12 10.12 4.90 -3.11
CA THR A 12 9.84 5.26 -4.50
C THR A 12 10.58 4.40 -5.50
N GLU A 13 9.96 4.16 -6.65
CA GLU A 13 10.58 3.47 -7.79
C GLU A 13 11.84 4.21 -8.29
N ALA A 14 11.81 5.55 -8.28
CA ALA A 14 12.98 6.37 -8.58
C ALA A 14 14.14 6.11 -7.61
N GLY A 15 13.82 5.87 -6.33
CA GLY A 15 14.79 5.45 -5.32
C GLY A 15 15.43 4.11 -5.63
N ILE A 16 14.65 3.12 -6.09
CA ILE A 16 15.16 1.80 -6.50
C ILE A 16 16.18 1.97 -7.63
N ILE A 17 15.82 2.71 -8.67
CA ILE A 17 16.67 2.93 -9.85
C ILE A 17 17.98 3.60 -9.45
N SER A 18 17.90 4.66 -8.64
CA SER A 18 19.06 5.40 -8.14
C SER A 18 19.98 4.53 -7.29
N LEU A 19 19.43 3.73 -6.38
CA LEU A 19 20.18 2.81 -5.53
C LEU A 19 20.85 1.69 -6.34
N LYS A 20 20.12 1.05 -7.27
CA LYS A 20 20.68 0.02 -8.14
C LYS A 20 21.85 0.55 -8.97
N LYS A 21 21.72 1.76 -9.53
CA LYS A 21 22.80 2.41 -10.27
C LYS A 21 24.03 2.63 -9.38
N ARG A 22 23.84 3.23 -8.20
CA ARG A 22 24.94 3.47 -7.24
C ARG A 22 25.63 2.16 -6.82
N LEU A 23 24.87 1.12 -6.52
CA LEU A 23 25.43 -0.19 -6.17
C LEU A 23 26.25 -0.78 -7.32
N PHE A 24 25.75 -0.69 -8.55
CA PHE A 24 26.50 -1.13 -9.72
C PHE A 24 27.81 -0.35 -9.88
N ASP A 25 27.80 0.97 -9.67
CA ASP A 25 29.00 1.80 -9.75
C ASP A 25 30.04 1.41 -8.67
N PHE A 26 29.61 0.92 -7.50
CA PHE A 26 30.52 0.53 -6.39
C PHE A 26 31.02 -0.90 -6.47
N ILE A 27 30.17 -1.87 -6.80
CA ILE A 27 30.46 -3.31 -6.70
C ILE A 27 30.23 -4.08 -8.01
N GLY A 28 29.92 -3.37 -9.11
CA GLY A 28 29.72 -3.95 -10.43
C GLY A 28 28.56 -4.93 -10.48
N ALA A 29 28.72 -6.02 -11.23
CA ALA A 29 27.66 -6.99 -11.49
C ALA A 29 27.14 -7.73 -10.24
N ASP A 30 27.90 -7.74 -9.14
CA ASP A 30 27.42 -8.33 -7.88
C ASP A 30 26.23 -7.56 -7.28
N SER A 31 26.05 -6.29 -7.66
CA SER A 31 24.88 -5.48 -7.28
C SER A 31 23.54 -6.09 -7.71
N TYR A 32 23.49 -6.84 -8.81
CA TYR A 32 22.24 -7.46 -9.28
C TYR A 32 21.70 -8.55 -8.34
N LYS A 33 22.56 -9.08 -7.47
CA LYS A 33 22.20 -10.09 -6.48
C LYS A 33 21.55 -9.49 -5.23
N ILE A 34 21.66 -8.17 -5.03
CA ILE A 34 21.06 -7.46 -3.89
C ILE A 34 19.59 -7.16 -4.21
N ASN A 35 18.68 -7.51 -3.29
CA ASN A 35 17.27 -7.15 -3.47
C ASN A 35 17.10 -5.65 -3.13
N VAL A 36 16.70 -4.85 -4.12
CA VAL A 36 16.34 -3.45 -3.95
C VAL A 36 14.91 -3.26 -4.43
N SER A 37 14.03 -2.90 -3.51
CA SER A 37 12.58 -2.89 -3.69
C SER A 37 11.95 -1.68 -2.97
N THR A 38 10.69 -1.36 -3.29
CA THR A 38 9.90 -0.54 -2.39
C THR A 38 9.35 -1.42 -1.29
N ILE A 39 8.90 -0.83 -0.18
CA ILE A 39 8.18 -1.59 0.85
C ILE A 39 7.00 -2.35 0.21
N HIS A 40 6.25 -1.67 -0.67
CA HIS A 40 5.11 -2.28 -1.37
C HIS A 40 5.50 -3.45 -2.27
N SER A 41 6.52 -3.30 -3.13
CA SER A 41 6.92 -4.40 -4.01
C SER A 41 7.50 -5.57 -3.23
N PHE A 42 8.28 -5.32 -2.17
CA PHE A 42 8.76 -6.37 -1.29
C PHE A 42 7.62 -7.14 -0.61
N CYS A 43 6.64 -6.45 -0.05
CA CYS A 43 5.48 -7.11 0.56
C CYS A 43 4.70 -7.96 -0.44
N ASN A 44 4.53 -7.47 -1.68
CA ASN A 44 3.88 -8.23 -2.74
C ASN A 44 4.67 -9.50 -3.10
N ASP A 45 6.00 -9.41 -3.20
CA ASP A 45 6.87 -10.57 -3.46
C ASP A 45 6.69 -11.62 -2.35
N VAL A 46 6.71 -11.20 -1.08
CA VAL A 46 6.49 -12.11 0.07
C VAL A 46 5.10 -12.77 0.03
N ILE A 47 4.04 -12.03 -0.31
CA ILE A 47 2.69 -12.59 -0.42
C ILE A 47 2.61 -13.60 -1.56
N SER A 48 3.26 -13.31 -2.68
CA SER A 48 3.32 -14.18 -3.86
C SER A 48 4.13 -15.46 -3.60
N ASP A 49 5.21 -15.36 -2.83
CA ASP A 49 6.08 -16.50 -2.50
C ASP A 49 5.45 -17.44 -1.46
N PHE A 50 4.56 -16.93 -0.59
CA PHE A 50 3.91 -17.70 0.48
C PHE A 50 2.37 -17.58 0.47
N PRO A 51 1.68 -17.86 -0.65
CA PRO A 51 0.26 -17.57 -0.82
C PRO A 51 -0.64 -18.42 0.10
N GLU A 52 -0.15 -19.52 0.66
CA GLU A 52 -0.82 -20.34 1.68
C GLU A 52 -0.89 -19.63 3.05
N LYS A 53 0.02 -18.72 3.34
CA LYS A 53 0.00 -17.90 4.56
C LYS A 53 -1.03 -16.78 4.49
N PHE A 54 -1.46 -16.41 3.28
CA PHE A 54 -2.39 -15.31 3.01
C PHE A 54 -3.73 -15.79 2.45
N LEU A 55 -4.12 -17.04 2.69
CA LEU A 55 -5.37 -17.63 2.15
C LEU A 55 -6.63 -16.80 2.46
N SER A 56 -6.73 -16.25 3.68
CA SER A 56 -7.84 -15.36 4.08
C SER A 56 -7.86 -14.04 3.31
N PHE A 57 -6.71 -13.62 2.77
CA PHE A 57 -6.55 -12.36 2.04
C PHE A 57 -6.62 -12.53 0.52
N ARG A 58 -6.54 -13.76 0.01
CA ARG A 58 -6.54 -14.05 -1.44
C ARG A 58 -7.85 -13.64 -2.14
N ALA A 59 -8.94 -13.51 -1.38
CA ALA A 59 -10.23 -13.02 -1.87
C ALA A 59 -10.34 -11.49 -1.82
N PHE A 60 -9.39 -10.77 -1.21
CA PHE A 60 -9.43 -9.32 -1.17
C PHE A 60 -8.99 -8.74 -2.50
N LYS A 61 -9.88 -7.94 -3.08
CA LYS A 61 -9.62 -7.10 -4.23
C LYS A 61 -9.21 -5.72 -3.73
N THR A 62 -8.19 -5.14 -4.35
CA THR A 62 -7.89 -3.71 -4.17
C THR A 62 -9.08 -2.90 -4.66
N ILE A 63 -9.62 -2.04 -3.79
CA ILE A 63 -10.71 -1.13 -4.13
C ILE A 63 -10.14 0.18 -4.69
N ASP A 64 -10.70 0.65 -5.80
CA ASP A 64 -10.32 1.94 -6.37
C ASP A 64 -10.94 3.12 -5.59
N ASP A 65 -10.62 4.34 -6.01
CA ASP A 65 -11.07 5.54 -5.32
C ASP A 65 -12.58 5.76 -5.37
N ILE A 66 -13.25 5.28 -6.43
CA ILE A 66 -14.70 5.38 -6.62
C ILE A 66 -15.38 4.32 -5.76
N GLU A 67 -14.92 3.07 -5.84
CA GLU A 67 -15.41 1.96 -5.00
C GLU A 67 -15.30 2.29 -3.50
N GLN A 68 -14.22 2.97 -3.09
CA GLN A 68 -14.08 3.45 -1.73
C GLN A 68 -15.17 4.44 -1.32
N ILE A 69 -15.54 5.36 -2.20
CA ILE A 69 -16.60 6.34 -1.93
C ILE A 69 -17.96 5.63 -1.88
N GLU A 70 -18.25 4.74 -2.82
CA GLU A 70 -19.50 3.97 -2.85
C GLU A 70 -19.69 3.13 -1.58
N ILE A 71 -18.63 2.49 -1.08
CA ILE A 71 -18.67 1.74 0.18
C ILE A 71 -18.98 2.67 1.35
N LEU A 72 -18.37 3.86 1.40
CA LEU A 72 -18.64 4.84 2.46
C LEU A 72 -20.08 5.38 2.40
N GLU A 73 -20.61 5.62 1.19
CA GLU A 73 -22.01 6.00 0.98
C GLU A 73 -22.95 4.91 1.52
N GLN A 74 -22.73 3.65 1.17
CA GLN A 74 -23.52 2.51 1.67
C GLN A 74 -23.48 2.40 3.19
N ILE A 75 -22.32 2.64 3.82
CA ILE A 75 -22.20 2.65 5.28
C ILE A 75 -23.04 3.78 5.86
N ILE A 76 -22.90 5.00 5.35
CA ILE A 76 -23.67 6.17 5.79
C ILE A 76 -25.17 5.97 5.56
N ASP A 77 -25.56 5.21 4.54
CA ASP A 77 -26.95 4.82 4.26
C ASP A 77 -27.52 3.76 5.19
N SER A 78 -26.67 2.88 5.71
CA SER A 78 -27.08 1.78 6.58
C SER A 78 -27.51 2.19 7.99
N GLY A 79 -27.23 3.43 8.41
CA GLY A 79 -27.51 3.90 9.77
C GLY A 79 -27.72 5.40 9.86
N ASN A 80 -28.01 5.89 11.06
CA ASN A 80 -28.06 7.31 11.36
C ASN A 80 -26.81 7.72 12.13
N TYR A 81 -25.88 8.42 11.46
CA TYR A 81 -24.61 8.84 12.02
C TYR A 81 -24.58 10.37 12.15
N GLU A 82 -25.15 10.91 13.22
CA GLU A 82 -25.28 12.37 13.44
C GLU A 82 -23.92 13.09 13.43
N ALA A 83 -22.84 12.42 13.86
CA ALA A 83 -21.49 12.98 13.86
C ALA A 83 -20.76 12.87 12.50
N LEU A 84 -21.28 12.05 11.57
CA LEU A 84 -20.64 11.74 10.28
C LEU A 84 -21.50 12.15 9.08
N SER A 85 -22.67 12.73 9.31
CA SER A 85 -23.61 13.19 8.28
C SER A 85 -24.17 14.57 8.63
N SER A 86 -24.51 15.38 7.63
CA SER A 86 -25.19 16.67 7.84
C SER A 86 -26.67 16.57 7.45
N PRO A 87 -27.59 17.25 8.17
CA PRO A 87 -29.01 17.30 7.80
C PRO A 87 -29.29 17.84 6.39
N TYR A 88 -28.38 18.67 5.86
CA TYR A 88 -28.52 19.29 4.53
C TYR A 88 -27.81 18.49 3.43
N ASP A 89 -26.75 17.79 3.79
CA ASP A 89 -25.96 16.96 2.88
C ASP A 89 -25.39 15.76 3.64
N LYS A 90 -26.02 14.61 3.43
CA LYS A 90 -25.65 13.36 4.10
C LYS A 90 -24.20 12.95 3.81
N TYR A 91 -23.65 13.36 2.66
CA TYR A 91 -22.35 12.96 2.15
C TYR A 91 -21.26 14.03 2.32
N HIS A 92 -21.61 15.15 2.95
CA HIS A 92 -20.70 16.28 3.18
C HIS A 92 -19.33 15.86 3.72
N PHE A 93 -19.29 14.86 4.60
CA PHE A 93 -18.06 14.43 5.28
C PHE A 93 -17.33 13.27 4.61
N LEU A 94 -17.83 12.69 3.50
CA LEU A 94 -17.24 11.48 2.89
C LEU A 94 -15.74 11.62 2.60
N ARG A 95 -15.33 12.76 2.02
CA ARG A 95 -13.91 13.03 1.73
C ARG A 95 -13.09 13.08 3.02
N SER A 96 -13.59 13.78 4.04
CA SER A 96 -12.90 13.88 5.33
C SER A 96 -12.80 12.54 6.03
N ILE A 97 -13.83 11.69 5.94
CA ILE A 97 -13.83 10.33 6.49
C ILE A 97 -12.80 9.48 5.76
N LYS A 98 -12.79 9.49 4.43
CA LYS A 98 -11.81 8.79 3.60
C LYS A 98 -10.38 9.21 3.95
N ASP A 99 -10.12 10.51 4.06
CA ASP A 99 -8.80 11.05 4.39
C ASP A 99 -8.36 10.66 5.81
N SER A 100 -9.27 10.68 6.79
CA SER A 100 -8.99 10.22 8.15
C SER A 100 -8.67 8.73 8.22
N ILE A 101 -9.43 7.88 7.50
CA ILE A 101 -9.15 6.44 7.41
C ILE A 101 -7.78 6.21 6.76
N SER A 102 -7.45 6.95 5.71
CA SER A 102 -6.15 6.87 5.04
C SER A 102 -5.00 7.20 6.00
N LYS A 103 -5.13 8.28 6.78
CA LYS A 103 -4.15 8.65 7.82
C LYS A 103 -3.99 7.57 8.88
N LEU A 104 -5.10 7.02 9.38
CA LEU A 104 -5.07 5.94 10.38
C LEU A 104 -4.44 4.64 9.87
N LYS A 105 -4.45 4.40 8.56
CA LYS A 105 -3.79 3.25 7.94
C LYS A 105 -2.28 3.44 7.71
N GLN A 106 -1.81 4.69 7.74
CA GLN A 106 -0.39 5.02 7.55
C GLN A 106 0.42 4.94 8.85
N GLU A 107 -0.23 5.00 10.02
CA GLU A 107 0.34 4.73 11.34
C GLU A 107 0.33 3.21 11.67
#